data_AF-A0A0K9Q4V7-F1
#
_entry.id   AF-A0A0K9Q4V7-F1
#
_cell.length_a   1.000
_cell.length_b   1.000
_cell.length_c   1.000
_cell.angle_alpha   90.00
_cell.angle_beta   90.00
_cell.angle_gamma   90.00
#
_symmetry.space_group_name_H-M   'P 1'
#
loop_
_entity.id
_entity.type
_entity.pdbx_description
1 polymer ?
#
loop_
_entity_poly.entity_id
_entity_poly.type
_entity_poly.pdbx_seq_one_letter_code
_entity_poly.pdbx_strand_id
1 'polypeptide(L)'
;MGEGIRGIRGDDERESRDFGGGALGLRTGSYGSLQNPVLQQQNCNGVSVSVQSSPVVIRKIQKMSVSGSREKERFLPWISKLVGRKNVGMLVLAIISIVALLTILSAFSKEEVASEGPELYSRSLNSFLSNQKPSISPPNTFSDPLKNKNDFNETLKSERQSPTSKNIFSQGYFPIVNESLYSSRRYCEEIAFSPPPPVNRKHTGPRPCDVCYVPPSHAMIFMPTLPSVSPILKELNYFTESSFNGSIEGSQFSGQPSLQQRNDSYDLKESMSVHCGFYKGNKPGIGSGFDVDEADLHRMEHCRGVVVASAIFGNYDVLQQPKNISELSEKTVCFYMFVDEVTEAYMRNTTTLNSDNRAGIWRVVVVHNLPYADARRNGKIPKLLLHRLFTNARYSVWIDGKLELVVDPYQILERFLWRKNATFAISRHYKRFDVFVEAEANKAAGKYDNSSIDKQIEFYKNEGLTHYSEAKLPITSDVPEGCVIIKEHIPITNLFTCLWFNEVDRFTSRDQISFSTVRDKIMSKVNWSVGMFLDCERRNFVVQAYHKDLLDQKMRSIQLPPVNTKPLPEIVPRALIQFPLRKQTLRKQPRSSRHRHIRAGNYI
;
A
#
# COMPACT_ATOMS: atom_id res chain seq x y z
N MET A 1 50.27 10.27 -44.75
CA MET A 1 51.47 11.10 -44.52
C MET A 1 51.29 11.84 -43.21
N GLY A 2 52.34 12.01 -42.40
CA GLY A 2 52.27 12.69 -41.10
C GLY A 2 52.59 11.78 -39.91
N GLU A 3 53.88 11.48 -39.72
CA GLU A 3 54.42 10.95 -38.46
C GLU A 3 54.45 12.05 -37.38
N GLY A 4 54.65 11.71 -36.09
CA GLY A 4 54.49 12.72 -35.04
C GLY A 4 55.11 12.53 -33.64
N ILE A 5 55.98 11.53 -33.42
CA ILE A 5 57.07 11.56 -32.41
C ILE A 5 56.73 11.49 -30.89
N ARG A 6 57.59 10.75 -30.16
CA ARG A 6 57.66 10.63 -28.69
C ARG A 6 58.70 11.57 -28.08
N GLY A 7 58.56 11.85 -26.77
CA GLY A 7 59.68 12.06 -25.85
C GLY A 7 59.19 12.00 -24.39
N ILE A 8 59.97 11.72 -23.34
CA ILE A 8 61.18 10.88 -23.05
C ILE A 8 61.59 11.27 -21.60
N ARG A 9 61.81 10.30 -20.70
CA ARG A 9 62.40 10.43 -19.32
C ARG A 9 61.67 11.44 -18.38
N GLY A 10 61.81 11.45 -17.06
CA GLY A 10 62.58 10.63 -16.11
C GLY A 10 62.42 11.20 -14.68
N ASP A 11 62.87 10.60 -13.58
CA ASP A 11 63.33 9.23 -13.28
C ASP A 11 63.17 9.01 -11.73
N ASP A 12 64.20 8.55 -11.00
CA ASP A 12 64.43 8.51 -9.53
C ASP A 12 63.62 7.61 -8.55
N GLU A 13 64.39 6.70 -7.94
CA GLU A 13 64.05 5.77 -6.86
C GLU A 13 64.20 6.42 -5.47
N ARG A 14 63.46 5.90 -4.46
CA ARG A 14 64.06 5.77 -3.12
C ARG A 14 63.44 4.64 -2.29
N GLU A 15 64.30 3.70 -1.92
CA GLU A 15 64.07 2.56 -1.04
C GLU A 15 63.99 2.98 0.45
N SER A 16 63.16 2.32 1.28
CA SER A 16 63.60 1.72 2.57
C SER A 16 62.48 1.23 3.53
N ARG A 17 62.69 -0.01 4.01
CA ARG A 17 62.38 -0.59 5.35
C ARG A 17 60.97 -1.09 5.70
N ASP A 18 60.93 -2.40 5.92
CA ASP A 18 59.97 -3.15 6.75
C ASP A 18 59.85 -2.64 8.19
N PHE A 19 58.67 -2.83 8.78
CA PHE A 19 58.50 -3.40 10.12
C PHE A 19 57.13 -4.09 10.21
N GLY A 20 57.09 -5.33 10.72
CA GLY A 20 55.87 -6.16 10.72
C GLY A 20 55.26 -6.41 12.09
N GLY A 21 54.08 -7.06 12.08
CA GLY A 21 53.50 -7.77 13.24
C GLY A 21 52.23 -7.14 13.83
N GLY A 22 51.16 -7.93 13.95
CA GLY A 22 49.98 -7.60 14.78
C GLY A 22 48.62 -7.80 14.11
N ALA A 23 48.20 -9.06 13.91
CA ALA A 23 46.84 -9.38 13.45
C ALA A 23 45.79 -9.25 14.58
N LEU A 24 44.56 -8.82 14.27
CA LEU A 24 43.33 -9.19 15.00
C LEU A 24 42.03 -8.77 14.26
N GLY A 25 41.32 -9.76 13.71
CA GLY A 25 39.84 -9.82 13.63
C GLY A 25 39.05 -8.70 12.95
N LEU A 26 38.96 -8.71 11.61
CA LEU A 26 37.91 -7.98 10.89
C LEU A 26 36.55 -8.71 10.98
N ARG A 27 35.46 -7.93 11.08
CA ARG A 27 34.08 -8.42 11.12
C ARG A 27 33.58 -8.82 9.73
N THR A 28 32.99 -10.01 9.62
CA THR A 28 32.16 -10.41 8.47
C THR A 28 30.68 -10.21 8.79
N GLY A 29 30.05 -9.23 8.13
CA GLY A 29 28.58 -9.18 8.02
C GLY A 29 28.15 -10.11 6.89
N SER A 30 27.65 -11.30 7.22
CA SER A 30 27.25 -12.30 6.22
C SER A 30 25.87 -11.99 5.65
N TYR A 31 25.81 -11.75 4.33
CA TYR A 31 24.62 -12.01 3.54
C TYR A 31 24.44 -13.54 3.46
N GLY A 32 23.40 -14.06 4.10
CA GLY A 32 23.17 -15.50 4.21
C GLY A 32 22.52 -16.09 2.97
N SER A 33 23.31 -16.37 1.93
CA SER A 33 22.96 -17.36 0.90
C SER A 33 23.53 -18.73 1.31
N LEU A 34 22.74 -19.55 1.99
CA LEU A 34 23.13 -20.93 2.36
C LEU A 34 22.59 -21.92 1.34
N GLN A 35 23.46 -22.35 0.43
CA GLN A 35 23.31 -23.61 -0.29
C GLN A 35 23.85 -24.73 0.61
N ASN A 36 22.98 -25.64 1.05
CA ASN A 36 23.40 -26.91 1.65
C ASN A 36 23.42 -27.98 0.55
N PRO A 37 24.56 -28.65 0.29
CA PRO A 37 24.56 -29.87 -0.50
C PRO A 37 23.99 -31.03 0.32
N VAL A 38 23.08 -31.79 -0.28
CA VAL A 38 22.53 -33.02 0.30
C VAL A 38 23.56 -34.14 0.19
N LEU A 39 23.85 -34.81 1.30
CA LEU A 39 24.55 -36.10 1.31
C LEU A 39 23.59 -37.18 0.78
N GLN A 40 23.93 -37.81 -0.34
CA GLN A 40 23.27 -39.04 -0.79
C GLN A 40 24.31 -40.14 -0.92
N GLN A 41 24.07 -41.25 -0.23
CA GLN A 41 24.96 -42.39 -0.08
C GLN A 41 24.33 -43.59 -0.76
N GLN A 42 24.93 -44.13 -1.83
CA GLN A 42 24.65 -45.49 -2.32
C GLN A 42 25.77 -46.02 -3.23
N ASN A 43 26.03 -47.33 -3.15
CA ASN A 43 27.09 -48.05 -3.86
C ASN A 43 26.68 -48.41 -5.31
N CYS A 44 27.64 -48.50 -6.23
CA CYS A 44 28.15 -49.79 -6.75
C CYS A 44 29.08 -49.66 -8.00
N ASN A 45 30.26 -50.28 -7.90
CA ASN A 45 31.10 -50.95 -8.93
C ASN A 45 31.29 -50.36 -10.36
N GLY A 46 32.57 -50.18 -10.79
CA GLY A 46 32.94 -50.40 -12.21
C GLY A 46 34.19 -49.72 -12.82
N VAL A 47 35.41 -50.25 -12.59
CA VAL A 47 36.51 -50.38 -13.58
C VAL A 47 37.20 -49.13 -14.22
N SER A 48 38.36 -48.76 -13.62
CA SER A 48 39.68 -48.34 -14.20
C SER A 48 39.86 -47.40 -15.42
N VAL A 49 40.70 -46.35 -15.32
CA VAL A 49 42.17 -46.29 -15.65
C VAL A 49 42.70 -44.85 -15.42
N SER A 50 44.02 -44.70 -15.19
CA SER A 50 44.76 -43.46 -14.86
C SER A 50 45.15 -42.55 -16.04
N VAL A 51 45.47 -41.28 -15.76
CA VAL A 51 46.79 -40.62 -15.99
C VAL A 51 46.78 -39.17 -15.49
N GLN A 52 47.93 -38.67 -15.02
CA GLN A 52 48.13 -37.32 -14.48
C GLN A 52 48.43 -36.28 -15.57
N SER A 53 48.02 -35.02 -15.38
CA SER A 53 48.84 -33.83 -15.72
C SER A 53 48.20 -32.52 -15.21
N SER A 54 49.01 -31.68 -14.56
CA SER A 54 48.68 -30.28 -14.25
C SER A 54 49.21 -29.38 -15.37
N PRO A 55 48.63 -28.20 -15.60
CA PRO A 55 49.43 -27.00 -15.37
C PRO A 55 48.69 -25.79 -14.77
N VAL A 56 49.52 -24.81 -14.39
CA VAL A 56 49.20 -23.56 -13.66
C VAL A 56 48.60 -22.48 -14.58
N VAL A 57 47.69 -21.65 -14.06
CA VAL A 57 47.34 -20.34 -14.66
C VAL A 57 47.45 -19.21 -13.63
N ILE A 58 48.04 -18.10 -14.07
CA ILE A 58 48.52 -16.97 -13.27
C ILE A 58 47.41 -15.92 -13.06
N ARG A 59 47.29 -15.38 -11.83
CA ARG A 59 46.39 -14.25 -11.50
C ARG A 59 46.89 -12.93 -12.09
N LYS A 60 45.98 -12.13 -12.65
CA LYS A 60 46.24 -10.75 -13.10
C LYS A 60 45.46 -9.76 -12.22
N ILE A 61 46.13 -8.74 -11.71
CA ILE A 61 45.57 -7.72 -10.81
C ILE A 61 45.13 -6.49 -11.62
N GLN A 62 44.00 -5.85 -11.25
CA GLN A 62 43.67 -4.50 -11.73
C GLN A 62 43.24 -3.56 -10.59
N LYS A 63 44.11 -2.55 -10.40
CA LYS A 63 43.90 -1.13 -10.03
C LYS A 63 42.81 -0.73 -9.02
N MET A 64 43.29 -0.04 -7.98
CA MET A 64 42.53 0.73 -6.98
C MET A 64 41.98 2.05 -7.55
N SER A 65 40.92 2.58 -6.94
CA SER A 65 40.47 3.97 -7.08
C SER A 65 40.26 4.66 -5.73
N VAL A 66 41.10 5.67 -5.49
CA VAL A 66 40.95 6.85 -4.62
C VAL A 66 39.79 6.84 -3.61
N SER A 67 40.12 6.83 -2.32
CA SER A 67 39.21 7.22 -1.22
C SER A 67 39.58 8.61 -0.68
N GLY A 68 38.57 9.44 -0.40
CA GLY A 68 38.77 10.78 0.14
C GLY A 68 37.73 11.15 1.19
N SER A 69 38.21 11.46 2.40
CA SER A 69 37.58 12.35 3.40
C SER A 69 36.08 12.19 3.73
N ARG A 70 35.78 11.57 4.88
CA ARG A 70 34.88 12.14 5.93
C ARG A 70 34.76 11.25 7.17
N GLU A 71 35.84 11.18 7.96
CA GLU A 71 35.87 10.46 9.25
C GLU A 71 35.92 11.43 10.45
N LYS A 72 34.88 12.27 10.61
CA LYS A 72 34.77 13.24 11.72
C LYS A 72 33.36 13.43 12.33
N GLU A 73 32.44 12.47 12.19
CA GLU A 73 31.07 12.58 12.76
C GLU A 73 30.56 11.34 13.53
N ARG A 74 31.45 10.60 14.22
CA ARG A 74 31.06 9.37 14.98
C ARG A 74 31.17 9.44 16.51
N PHE A 75 31.55 10.56 17.09
CA PHE A 75 31.74 10.67 18.56
C PHE A 75 30.50 11.08 19.37
N LEU A 76 29.45 11.63 18.74
CA LEU A 76 28.25 12.11 19.45
C LEU A 76 27.23 11.04 19.93
N PRO A 77 27.13 9.81 19.37
CA PRO A 77 26.12 8.83 19.85
C PRO A 77 26.45 8.10 21.16
N TRP A 78 27.65 8.26 21.73
CA TRP A 78 28.11 7.41 22.85
C TRP A 78 27.72 7.95 24.24
N ILE A 79 27.72 9.27 24.41
CA ILE A 79 27.44 9.95 25.70
C ILE A 79 26.00 9.72 26.17
N SER A 80 25.05 9.54 25.24
CA SER A 80 23.62 9.36 25.55
C SER A 80 23.24 7.98 26.13
N LYS A 81 24.20 7.06 26.29
CA LYS A 81 23.96 5.72 26.89
C LYS A 81 24.23 5.63 28.40
N LEU A 82 24.77 6.67 29.03
CA LEU A 82 25.23 6.62 30.44
C LEU A 82 24.37 7.43 31.44
N VAL A 83 23.31 8.12 30.99
CA VAL A 83 22.42 8.90 31.87
C VAL A 83 20.98 8.40 31.80
N GLY A 84 20.41 8.08 32.96
CA GLY A 84 19.05 7.55 33.08
C GLY A 84 17.98 8.47 32.46
N ARG A 85 17.04 7.85 31.74
CA ARG A 85 16.04 8.47 30.84
C ARG A 85 15.12 9.54 31.43
N LYS A 86 15.19 9.84 32.74
CA LYS A 86 14.39 10.84 33.44
C LYS A 86 15.05 12.22 33.52
N ASN A 87 16.38 12.32 33.42
CA ASN A 87 17.10 13.59 33.65
C ASN A 87 17.59 14.28 32.36
N VAL A 88 17.48 13.62 31.20
CA VAL A 88 17.93 14.17 29.90
C VAL A 88 17.17 15.46 29.54
N GLY A 89 15.87 15.53 29.83
CA GLY A 89 15.07 16.74 29.60
C GLY A 89 15.56 17.94 30.42
N MET A 90 15.88 17.72 31.70
CA MET A 90 16.46 18.76 32.57
C MET A 90 17.84 19.21 32.09
N LEU A 91 18.68 18.29 31.61
CA LEU A 91 20.01 18.62 31.10
C LEU A 91 19.94 19.44 29.80
N VAL A 92 19.02 19.09 28.90
CA VAL A 92 18.76 19.86 27.67
C VAL A 92 18.20 21.25 27.99
N LEU A 93 17.26 21.36 28.93
CA LEU A 93 16.74 22.67 29.38
C LEU A 93 17.83 23.52 30.03
N ALA A 94 18.71 22.93 30.86
CA ALA A 94 19.85 23.65 31.45
C ALA A 94 20.83 24.16 30.38
N ILE A 95 21.15 23.35 29.36
CA ILE A 95 21.99 23.77 28.23
C ILE A 95 21.33 24.90 27.44
N ILE A 96 20.02 24.81 27.16
CA ILE A 96 19.27 25.88 26.47
C ILE A 96 19.28 27.17 27.30
N SER A 97 19.07 27.11 28.62
CA SER A 97 19.16 28.28 29.51
C SER A 97 20.57 28.88 29.55
N ILE A 98 21.62 28.06 29.55
CA ILE A 98 23.02 28.54 29.50
C ILE A 98 23.30 29.22 28.16
N VAL A 99 22.87 28.63 27.04
CA VAL A 99 23.03 29.25 25.70
C VAL A 99 22.25 30.56 25.61
N ALA A 100 21.03 30.63 26.16
CA ALA A 100 20.26 31.87 26.23
C ALA A 100 20.95 32.94 27.11
N LEU A 101 21.52 32.55 28.25
CA LEU A 101 22.29 33.46 29.10
C LEU A 101 23.55 33.97 28.39
N LEU A 102 24.26 33.11 27.66
CA LEU A 102 25.46 33.50 26.90
C LEU A 102 25.13 34.38 25.69
N THR A 103 24.01 34.14 24.99
CA THR A 103 23.59 35.04 23.90
C THR A 103 23.15 36.40 24.44
N ILE A 104 22.41 36.44 25.56
CA ILE A 104 22.02 37.68 26.25
C ILE A 104 23.27 38.44 26.74
N LEU A 105 24.22 37.77 27.41
CA LEU A 105 25.47 38.40 27.87
C LEU A 105 26.32 38.91 26.69
N SER A 106 26.36 38.19 25.56
CA SER A 106 27.07 38.64 24.35
C SER A 106 26.39 39.82 23.64
N ALA A 107 25.06 39.99 23.80
CA ALA A 107 24.34 41.17 23.33
C ALA A 107 24.64 42.39 24.22
N PHE A 108 24.61 42.23 25.56
CA PHE A 108 25.03 43.27 26.50
C PHE A 108 26.54 43.62 26.43
N SER A 109 27.35 42.82 25.74
CA SER A 109 28.76 43.12 25.46
C SER A 109 28.98 43.89 24.15
N LYS A 110 27.90 44.29 23.45
CA LYS A 110 27.94 44.94 22.14
C LYS A 110 26.99 46.14 22.02
N GLU A 111 27.08 47.05 22.98
CA GLU A 111 26.60 48.43 22.79
C GLU A 111 27.73 49.41 23.08
N GLU A 112 28.48 49.77 22.04
CA GLU A 112 29.14 51.07 21.98
C GLU A 112 29.02 51.67 20.57
N VAL A 113 28.41 52.86 20.52
CA VAL A 113 28.42 53.88 19.45
C VAL A 113 27.46 53.73 18.24
N ALA A 114 26.61 54.78 18.13
CA ALA A 114 25.84 55.31 17.00
C ALA A 114 24.68 54.45 16.43
N SER A 115 23.40 54.76 16.65
CA SER A 115 22.61 56.02 16.46
C SER A 115 21.96 56.11 15.08
N GLU A 116 20.71 55.63 14.96
CA GLU A 116 19.54 56.45 14.61
C GLU A 116 18.24 55.64 14.70
N GLY A 117 17.13 56.33 14.99
CA GLY A 117 15.74 55.85 15.01
C GLY A 117 14.84 56.99 15.51
N PRO A 118 13.55 56.76 15.83
CA PRO A 118 12.67 55.64 15.49
C PRO A 118 11.41 56.16 14.76
N GLU A 119 10.36 55.34 14.60
CA GLU A 119 8.94 55.74 14.78
C GLU A 119 8.05 54.49 14.84
N LEU A 120 6.87 54.59 15.46
CA LEU A 120 6.22 53.46 16.14
C LEU A 120 4.79 53.14 15.67
N TYR A 121 4.48 51.84 15.72
CA TYR A 121 3.20 51.21 16.08
C TYR A 121 1.86 51.98 15.93
N SER A 122 0.96 51.30 15.21
CA SER A 122 -0.48 51.15 15.52
C SER A 122 -1.42 52.36 15.45
N ARG A 123 -2.43 52.26 14.57
CA ARG A 123 -3.83 52.53 14.96
C ARG A 123 -4.85 51.89 14.01
N SER A 124 -5.64 50.98 14.57
CA SER A 124 -6.99 50.68 14.08
C SER A 124 -7.97 51.38 15.00
N LEU A 125 -8.77 52.33 14.48
CA LEU A 125 -10.19 52.52 14.81
C LEU A 125 -10.83 53.66 13.99
N ASN A 126 -12.02 53.36 13.47
CA ASN A 126 -13.18 54.25 13.26
C ASN A 126 -13.06 55.56 12.45
N SER A 127 -13.77 55.58 11.32
CA SER A 127 -14.50 56.76 10.83
C SER A 127 -15.94 56.38 10.49
N PHE A 128 -16.86 56.91 11.28
CA PHE A 128 -18.32 56.92 11.11
C PHE A 128 -18.73 57.57 9.77
N LEU A 129 -19.74 57.10 9.02
CA LEU A 129 -21.20 57.00 9.26
C LEU A 129 -21.99 58.32 8.99
N SER A 130 -22.66 58.37 7.83
CA SER A 130 -23.83 59.21 7.51
C SER A 130 -24.54 58.58 6.30
N ASN A 131 -25.57 57.75 6.50
CA ASN A 131 -26.99 58.10 6.61
C ASN A 131 -27.68 58.52 5.29
N GLN A 132 -28.52 57.63 4.74
CA GLN A 132 -29.98 57.85 4.74
C GLN A 132 -30.77 56.55 4.47
N LYS A 133 -31.99 56.52 5.00
CA LYS A 133 -33.07 55.51 4.88
C LYS A 133 -34.37 56.33 4.77
N PRO A 134 -35.50 55.84 4.20
CA PRO A 134 -36.36 54.94 4.98
C PRO A 134 -37.19 53.91 4.16
N SER A 135 -38.05 53.20 4.88
CA SER A 135 -38.93 52.08 4.51
C SER A 135 -40.41 52.48 4.33
N ILE A 136 -41.24 51.60 3.74
CA ILE A 136 -42.56 51.08 4.25
C ILE A 136 -43.28 50.27 3.14
N SER A 137 -44.33 49.49 3.48
CA SER A 137 -44.85 48.29 2.79
C SER A 137 -46.27 48.43 2.14
N PRO A 138 -47.12 47.37 2.00
CA PRO A 138 -47.74 46.90 0.73
C PRO A 138 -49.23 47.34 0.54
N PRO A 139 -50.02 46.86 -0.46
CA PRO A 139 -50.83 45.62 -0.29
C PRO A 139 -51.41 44.87 -1.55
N ASN A 140 -52.07 43.71 -1.30
CA ASN A 140 -53.23 43.08 -1.99
C ASN A 140 -53.19 42.52 -3.46
N THR A 141 -54.14 41.71 -4.01
CA THR A 141 -55.02 40.55 -3.61
C THR A 141 -55.80 40.07 -4.88
N PHE A 142 -56.47 38.88 -4.87
CA PHE A 142 -57.46 38.31 -5.84
C PHE A 142 -56.91 37.61 -7.13
N SER A 143 -57.52 36.54 -7.71
CA SER A 143 -58.48 35.50 -7.23
C SER A 143 -58.71 34.39 -8.28
N ASP A 144 -59.10 33.18 -7.83
CA ASP A 144 -59.66 32.03 -8.60
C ASP A 144 -61.03 32.37 -9.27
N PRO A 145 -61.61 31.62 -10.27
CA PRO A 145 -62.14 30.25 -10.03
C PRO A 145 -62.43 29.25 -11.22
N LEU A 146 -62.47 27.94 -10.86
CA LEU A 146 -63.42 26.84 -11.22
C LEU A 146 -63.87 26.44 -12.68
N LYS A 147 -63.62 25.15 -12.99
CA LYS A 147 -64.48 24.08 -13.58
C LYS A 147 -65.54 24.36 -14.70
N ASN A 148 -65.44 23.57 -15.78
CA ASN A 148 -66.43 22.61 -16.34
C ASN A 148 -65.86 21.98 -17.65
N LYS A 149 -66.37 20.93 -18.32
CA LYS A 149 -67.09 19.65 -18.07
C LYS A 149 -67.58 19.16 -19.48
N ASN A 150 -67.82 17.85 -19.66
CA ASN A 150 -68.43 17.18 -20.85
C ASN A 150 -67.43 16.88 -22.00
N ASP A 151 -67.17 15.63 -22.39
CA ASP A 151 -68.02 14.61 -23.07
C ASP A 151 -68.33 14.94 -24.53
N PHE A 152 -67.90 14.07 -25.47
CA PHE A 152 -68.68 13.64 -26.65
C PHE A 152 -68.12 12.36 -27.30
N ASN A 153 -69.02 11.57 -27.91
CA ASN A 153 -68.81 10.16 -28.29
C ASN A 153 -68.41 9.91 -29.77
N GLU A 154 -67.58 8.87 -29.95
CA GLU A 154 -67.75 7.70 -30.83
C GLU A 154 -68.49 7.79 -32.20
N THR A 155 -67.79 7.42 -33.29
CA THR A 155 -68.29 6.66 -34.48
C THR A 155 -67.07 6.28 -35.36
N LEU A 156 -66.69 5.00 -35.57
CA LEU A 156 -67.20 3.99 -36.54
C LEU A 156 -67.11 4.47 -38.02
N LYS A 157 -66.57 3.77 -39.04
CA LYS A 157 -66.08 2.39 -39.33
C LYS A 157 -65.03 2.51 -40.49
N SER A 158 -64.23 1.54 -40.95
CA SER A 158 -64.55 0.15 -41.34
C SER A 158 -63.29 -0.67 -41.70
N GLU A 159 -63.36 -2.01 -41.50
CA GLU A 159 -62.69 -3.13 -42.21
C GLU A 159 -61.16 -3.07 -42.57
N ARG A 160 -60.36 -4.15 -42.49
CA ARG A 160 -60.70 -5.58 -42.67
C ARG A 160 -59.58 -6.53 -42.14
N GLN A 161 -59.96 -7.73 -41.72
CA GLN A 161 -59.24 -9.04 -41.69
C GLN A 161 -59.28 -9.81 -40.36
N SER A 162 -59.30 -11.13 -40.48
CA SER A 162 -59.58 -12.17 -39.47
C SER A 162 -58.68 -13.38 -39.72
N PRO A 163 -58.68 -14.44 -38.88
CA PRO A 163 -58.80 -14.46 -37.43
C PRO A 163 -57.65 -15.26 -36.76
N THR A 164 -57.09 -14.80 -35.64
CA THR A 164 -56.26 -15.62 -34.76
C THR A 164 -57.09 -16.35 -33.71
N SER A 165 -56.79 -17.62 -33.48
CA SER A 165 -57.44 -18.45 -32.47
C SER A 165 -57.09 -17.98 -31.06
N LYS A 166 -58.13 -17.81 -30.23
CA LYS A 166 -57.96 -17.61 -28.79
C LYS A 166 -57.54 -18.93 -28.15
N ASN A 167 -56.65 -18.88 -27.16
CA ASN A 167 -57.07 -19.24 -25.80
C ASN A 167 -56.13 -18.79 -24.67
N ILE A 168 -56.78 -18.24 -23.65
CA ILE A 168 -56.40 -18.21 -22.23
C ILE A 168 -55.19 -17.34 -21.85
N PHE A 169 -55.54 -16.14 -21.34
CA PHE A 169 -54.72 -15.37 -20.42
C PHE A 169 -54.25 -16.24 -19.24
N SER A 170 -52.93 -16.35 -19.05
CA SER A 170 -52.34 -16.50 -17.73
C SER A 170 -51.70 -15.16 -17.36
N GLN A 171 -52.02 -14.64 -16.18
CA GLN A 171 -51.52 -13.34 -15.73
C GLN A 171 -50.00 -13.34 -15.65
N GLY A 172 -49.39 -12.26 -16.14
CA GLY A 172 -47.95 -12.07 -16.00
C GLY A 172 -47.56 -11.95 -14.53
N TYR A 173 -46.80 -12.93 -14.04
CA TYR A 173 -45.97 -12.75 -12.85
C TYR A 173 -44.87 -11.74 -13.18
N PHE A 174 -45.18 -10.45 -13.03
CA PHE A 174 -44.14 -9.48 -12.71
C PHE A 174 -43.52 -9.93 -11.38
N PRO A 175 -42.21 -10.24 -11.34
CA PRO A 175 -41.57 -10.54 -10.07
C PRO A 175 -41.65 -9.28 -9.21
N ILE A 176 -42.32 -9.40 -8.06
CA ILE A 176 -42.37 -8.36 -7.04
C ILE A 176 -40.91 -8.07 -6.66
N VAL A 177 -40.39 -6.91 -7.08
CA VAL A 177 -39.05 -6.49 -6.67
C VAL A 177 -39.15 -6.13 -5.20
N ASN A 178 -38.79 -7.09 -4.37
CA ASN A 178 -39.08 -7.13 -2.94
C ASN A 178 -38.84 -5.77 -2.24
N GLU A 179 -39.87 -5.28 -1.53
CA GLU A 179 -39.81 -4.11 -0.64
C GLU A 179 -38.57 -4.16 0.27
N SER A 180 -38.22 -5.36 0.74
CA SER A 180 -37.05 -5.63 1.59
C SER A 180 -35.69 -5.41 0.92
N LEU A 181 -35.57 -5.54 -0.41
CA LEU A 181 -34.34 -5.27 -1.15
C LEU A 181 -34.06 -3.77 -1.17
N TYR A 182 -35.03 -2.97 -1.62
CA TYR A 182 -34.92 -1.52 -1.63
C TYR A 182 -34.81 -0.95 -0.21
N SER A 183 -35.55 -1.52 0.76
CA SER A 183 -35.42 -1.19 2.18
C SER A 183 -34.00 -1.46 2.71
N SER A 184 -33.38 -2.60 2.38
CA SER A 184 -32.00 -2.92 2.81
C SER A 184 -30.99 -1.89 2.30
N ARG A 185 -31.14 -1.44 1.06
CA ARG A 185 -30.25 -0.44 0.47
C ARG A 185 -30.50 0.96 1.04
N ARG A 186 -31.77 1.39 1.15
CA ARG A 186 -32.16 2.65 1.79
C ARG A 186 -31.69 2.74 3.23
N TYR A 187 -31.85 1.68 4.03
CA TYR A 187 -31.31 1.58 5.39
C TYR A 187 -29.80 1.89 5.42
N CYS A 188 -29.03 1.30 4.50
CA CYS A 188 -27.61 1.57 4.35
C CYS A 188 -27.23 2.92 3.72
N GLU A 189 -28.19 3.69 3.22
CA GLU A 189 -28.03 5.05 2.70
C GLU A 189 -28.51 6.11 3.72
N GLU A 190 -29.45 5.74 4.61
CA GLU A 190 -30.01 6.57 5.69
C GLU A 190 -29.20 6.54 7.00
N ILE A 191 -28.41 5.48 7.25
CA ILE A 191 -27.53 5.44 8.43
C ILE A 191 -26.41 6.49 8.29
N ALA A 192 -26.49 7.52 9.14
CA ALA A 192 -25.38 8.42 9.39
C ALA A 192 -24.28 7.71 10.21
N PHE A 193 -23.18 7.36 9.54
CA PHE A 193 -22.01 6.79 10.21
C PHE A 193 -21.25 7.82 11.04
N SER A 194 -20.77 7.41 12.20
CA SER A 194 -19.93 8.27 13.06
C SER A 194 -18.65 8.69 12.33
N PRO A 195 -18.14 9.91 12.56
CA PRO A 195 -16.89 10.35 11.95
C PRO A 195 -15.73 9.41 12.33
N PRO A 196 -14.72 9.26 11.45
CA PRO A 196 -13.63 8.31 11.64
C PRO A 196 -12.93 8.53 13.00
N PRO A 197 -12.75 7.47 13.81
CA PRO A 197 -12.18 7.60 15.14
C PRO A 197 -10.73 8.13 15.11
N PRO A 198 -10.31 8.94 16.10
CA PRO A 198 -9.02 9.62 16.08
C PRO A 198 -7.84 8.64 16.08
N VAL A 199 -6.74 9.06 15.44
CA VAL A 199 -5.54 8.24 15.25
C VAL A 199 -4.90 7.87 16.59
N ASN A 200 -4.97 6.58 16.94
CA ASN A 200 -4.40 6.06 18.18
C ASN A 200 -2.90 5.76 18.00
N ARG A 201 -2.03 6.44 18.76
CA ARG A 201 -0.56 6.28 18.70
C ARG A 201 -0.06 4.85 18.99
N LYS A 202 -0.88 3.95 19.52
CA LYS A 202 -0.51 2.55 19.83
C LYS A 202 -0.74 1.56 18.67
N HIS A 203 -1.43 1.95 17.59
CA HIS A 203 -1.75 1.06 16.46
C HIS A 203 -1.33 1.67 15.13
N THR A 204 -0.98 0.82 14.15
CA THR A 204 -0.61 1.23 12.79
C THR A 204 -1.83 1.60 11.96
N GLY A 205 -2.26 2.86 12.07
CA GLY A 205 -3.36 3.45 11.30
C GLY A 205 -4.63 3.72 12.13
N PRO A 206 -5.68 4.31 11.53
CA PRO A 206 -6.96 4.50 12.19
C PRO A 206 -7.61 3.15 12.53
N ARG A 207 -8.53 3.14 13.52
CA ARG A 207 -9.42 1.99 13.71
C ARG A 207 -10.31 1.80 12.46
N PRO A 208 -10.87 0.60 12.23
CA PRO A 208 -11.90 0.42 11.22
C PRO A 208 -13.02 1.46 11.38
N CYS A 209 -13.53 1.95 10.25
CA CYS A 209 -14.76 2.72 10.23
C CYS A 209 -15.94 1.76 10.12
N ASP A 210 -17.10 2.18 10.62
CA ASP A 210 -18.35 1.47 10.40
C ASP A 210 -18.71 1.52 8.91
N VAL A 211 -19.12 0.39 8.34
CA VAL A 211 -19.46 0.25 6.92
C VAL A 211 -20.76 -0.54 6.80
N CYS A 212 -21.80 0.06 6.21
CA CYS A 212 -23.03 -0.68 5.92
C CYS A 212 -22.87 -1.59 4.70
N TYR A 213 -22.86 -2.90 4.93
CA TYR A 213 -23.05 -3.91 3.88
C TYR A 213 -24.49 -4.39 3.90
N VAL A 214 -25.11 -4.49 2.73
CA VAL A 214 -26.36 -5.26 2.58
C VAL A 214 -26.06 -6.77 2.72
N PRO A 215 -27.04 -7.63 3.05
CA PRO A 215 -26.83 -9.08 3.10
C PRO A 215 -26.24 -9.64 1.79
N PRO A 216 -25.40 -10.69 1.80
CA PRO A 216 -24.77 -11.23 0.58
C PRO A 216 -25.76 -11.56 -0.55
N SER A 217 -26.90 -12.16 -0.21
CA SER A 217 -27.99 -12.46 -1.16
C SER A 217 -28.55 -11.21 -1.84
N HIS A 218 -28.68 -10.10 -1.11
CA HIS A 218 -29.12 -8.82 -1.66
C HIS A 218 -28.02 -8.17 -2.49
N ALA A 219 -26.76 -8.24 -2.03
CA ALA A 219 -25.61 -7.71 -2.75
C ALA A 219 -25.49 -8.30 -4.16
N MET A 220 -25.68 -9.61 -4.30
CA MET A 220 -25.68 -10.29 -5.61
C MET A 220 -26.78 -9.82 -6.55
N ILE A 221 -27.99 -9.56 -6.03
CA ILE A 221 -29.11 -9.04 -6.83
C ILE A 221 -28.83 -7.61 -7.33
N PHE A 222 -28.00 -6.84 -6.62
CA PHE A 222 -27.55 -5.51 -7.07
C PHE A 222 -26.38 -5.53 -8.07
N MET A 223 -25.88 -6.69 -8.49
CA MET A 223 -24.91 -6.79 -9.58
C MET A 223 -25.52 -6.24 -10.88
N PRO A 224 -24.97 -5.17 -11.49
CA PRO A 224 -25.54 -4.58 -12.69
C PRO A 224 -25.59 -5.59 -13.85
N THR A 225 -26.68 -5.62 -14.60
CA THR A 225 -26.83 -6.58 -15.73
C THR A 225 -25.94 -6.24 -16.92
N LEU A 226 -25.80 -4.95 -17.23
CA LEU A 226 -24.95 -4.43 -18.31
C LEU A 226 -23.63 -3.86 -17.75
N PRO A 227 -22.49 -4.00 -18.45
CA PRO A 227 -21.24 -3.33 -18.12
C PRO A 227 -21.38 -1.81 -18.05
N SER A 228 -20.59 -1.17 -17.17
CA SER A 228 -20.52 0.30 -17.13
C SER A 228 -19.95 0.87 -18.44
N VAL A 229 -20.49 2.01 -18.88
CA VAL A 229 -20.00 2.69 -20.10
C VAL A 229 -18.60 3.24 -19.85
N SER A 230 -17.68 2.92 -20.74
CA SER A 230 -16.31 3.45 -20.75
C SER A 230 -16.29 4.78 -21.54
N PRO A 231 -15.84 5.91 -20.93
CA PRO A 231 -15.87 7.21 -21.59
C PRO A 231 -14.77 7.33 -22.63
N ILE A 232 -15.14 7.82 -23.82
CA ILE A 232 -14.34 7.87 -25.07
C ILE A 232 -13.91 6.48 -25.56
N LEU A 233 -13.09 5.78 -24.80
CA LEU A 233 -12.49 4.49 -25.16
C LEU A 233 -13.53 3.35 -25.12
N LYS A 234 -13.86 2.79 -26.28
CA LYS A 234 -14.79 1.65 -26.46
C LYS A 234 -14.05 0.32 -26.62
N GLU A 235 -12.91 0.33 -27.29
CA GLU A 235 -12.11 -0.86 -27.60
C GLU A 235 -10.66 -0.65 -27.17
N LEU A 236 -10.09 -1.63 -26.44
CA LEU A 236 -8.70 -1.61 -26.03
C LEU A 236 -7.99 -2.89 -26.48
N ASN A 237 -7.03 -2.74 -27.37
CA ASN A 237 -6.17 -3.80 -27.88
C ASN A 237 -4.79 -3.74 -27.22
N TYR A 238 -4.01 -4.80 -27.39
CA TYR A 238 -2.69 -4.95 -26.75
C TYR A 238 -1.62 -5.27 -27.79
N PHE A 239 -0.45 -4.62 -27.68
CA PHE A 239 0.68 -4.93 -28.56
C PHE A 239 1.32 -6.26 -28.20
N THR A 240 1.68 -7.03 -29.24
CA THR A 240 2.44 -8.29 -29.18
C THR A 240 3.70 -8.20 -30.04
N GLU A 241 4.69 -9.05 -29.76
CA GLU A 241 5.97 -9.11 -30.48
C GLU A 241 5.80 -9.33 -32.00
N SER A 242 4.79 -10.11 -32.40
CA SER A 242 4.38 -10.31 -33.80
C SER A 242 3.95 -9.03 -34.54
N SER A 243 3.74 -7.93 -33.82
CA SER A 243 3.27 -6.65 -34.37
C SER A 243 4.38 -5.60 -34.58
N PHE A 244 5.65 -5.89 -34.29
CA PHE A 244 6.70 -4.86 -34.28
C PHE A 244 8.12 -5.37 -34.63
N ASN A 245 8.71 -4.85 -35.71
CA ASN A 245 10.04 -5.21 -36.21
C ASN A 245 11.15 -4.26 -35.72
N GLY A 246 11.29 -4.06 -34.41
CA GLY A 246 12.29 -3.15 -33.81
C GLY A 246 13.17 -3.81 -32.75
N SER A 247 14.40 -3.32 -32.60
CA SER A 247 15.35 -3.78 -31.57
C SER A 247 14.90 -3.37 -30.16
N ILE A 248 14.78 -4.35 -29.26
CA ILE A 248 14.25 -4.14 -27.90
C ILE A 248 15.38 -3.78 -26.93
N GLU A 249 15.57 -2.48 -26.66
CA GLU A 249 16.29 -2.03 -25.46
C GLU A 249 15.30 -1.84 -24.30
N GLY A 250 15.14 -2.86 -23.45
CA GLY A 250 14.28 -2.73 -22.28
C GLY A 250 13.75 -3.99 -21.62
N SER A 251 12.75 -3.79 -20.75
CA SER A 251 11.95 -4.85 -20.13
C SER A 251 11.26 -5.71 -21.21
N GLN A 252 11.71 -6.96 -21.34
CA GLN A 252 11.20 -7.90 -22.34
C GLN A 252 9.72 -8.27 -22.14
N PHE A 253 9.20 -8.11 -20.91
CA PHE A 253 7.83 -8.49 -20.57
C PHE A 253 6.78 -7.50 -21.09
N SER A 254 7.08 -6.19 -21.04
CA SER A 254 6.15 -5.14 -21.49
C SER A 254 6.46 -4.62 -22.90
N GLY A 255 7.59 -5.00 -23.49
CA GLY A 255 8.07 -4.48 -24.77
C GLY A 255 8.58 -3.03 -24.73
N GLN A 256 8.72 -2.46 -23.53
CA GLN A 256 9.22 -1.12 -23.22
C GLN A 256 8.89 -0.02 -24.27
N PRO A 257 7.68 0.58 -24.24
CA PRO A 257 7.35 1.68 -25.16
C PRO A 257 8.33 2.85 -25.03
N SER A 258 8.59 3.54 -26.13
CA SER A 258 9.34 4.80 -26.13
C SER A 258 8.62 5.88 -25.32
N LEU A 259 9.31 6.98 -24.96
CA LEU A 259 8.65 8.10 -24.29
C LEU A 259 7.54 8.73 -25.15
N GLN A 260 7.69 8.72 -26.48
CA GLN A 260 6.65 9.16 -27.40
C GLN A 260 5.43 8.23 -27.33
N GLN A 261 5.61 6.92 -27.53
CA GLN A 261 4.52 5.93 -27.46
C GLN A 261 3.81 5.94 -26.09
N ARG A 262 4.57 6.16 -25.01
CA ARG A 262 4.00 6.37 -23.68
C ARG A 262 3.11 7.61 -23.65
N ASN A 263 3.56 8.74 -24.17
CA ASN A 263 2.78 9.98 -24.16
C ASN A 263 1.54 9.86 -25.05
N ASP A 264 1.68 9.24 -26.23
CA ASP A 264 0.57 8.92 -27.15
C ASP A 264 -0.48 8.01 -26.50
N SER A 265 -0.09 7.13 -25.57
CA SER A 265 -1.03 6.27 -24.84
C SER A 265 -1.93 7.01 -23.83
N TYR A 266 -1.67 8.30 -23.58
CA TYR A 266 -2.58 9.21 -22.86
C TYR A 266 -3.43 10.07 -23.81
N ASP A 267 -3.36 9.85 -25.12
CA ASP A 267 -4.28 10.45 -26.10
C ASP A 267 -5.42 9.47 -26.41
N LEU A 268 -6.49 9.56 -25.60
CA LEU A 268 -7.58 8.58 -25.59
C LEU A 268 -8.42 8.67 -26.87
N LYS A 269 -8.57 7.54 -27.55
CA LYS A 269 -9.33 7.35 -28.79
C LYS A 269 -10.42 6.30 -28.58
N GLU A 270 -11.39 6.22 -29.48
CA GLU A 270 -12.47 5.22 -29.35
C GLU A 270 -11.96 3.77 -29.41
N SER A 271 -10.94 3.52 -30.24
CA SER A 271 -10.20 2.25 -30.31
C SER A 271 -8.71 2.55 -30.29
N MET A 272 -7.93 1.86 -29.46
CA MET A 272 -6.48 2.03 -29.39
C MET A 272 -5.75 0.74 -28.93
N SER A 273 -4.48 0.63 -29.29
CA SER A 273 -3.58 -0.44 -28.80
C SER A 273 -2.61 0.12 -27.76
N VAL A 274 -2.32 -0.66 -26.71
CA VAL A 274 -1.39 -0.25 -25.64
C VAL A 274 -0.45 -1.39 -25.21
N HIS A 275 0.77 -1.06 -24.81
CA HIS A 275 1.66 -2.00 -24.11
C HIS A 275 1.10 -2.25 -22.70
N CYS A 276 1.02 -3.51 -22.25
CA CYS A 276 0.34 -3.85 -20.99
C CYS A 276 0.86 -5.16 -20.37
N GLY A 277 2.17 -5.38 -20.38
CA GLY A 277 2.77 -6.69 -20.09
C GLY A 277 2.42 -7.75 -21.14
N PHE A 278 2.93 -8.98 -20.98
CA PHE A 278 2.69 -10.10 -21.90
C PHE A 278 2.90 -9.73 -23.38
N TYR A 279 4.00 -9.02 -23.65
CA TYR A 279 4.34 -8.56 -25.00
C TYR A 279 4.85 -9.72 -25.87
N LYS A 280 5.61 -10.63 -25.26
CA LYS A 280 6.01 -11.91 -25.87
C LYS A 280 4.92 -12.96 -25.70
N GLY A 281 4.93 -13.96 -26.58
CA GLY A 281 3.95 -15.05 -26.59
C GLY A 281 2.63 -14.65 -27.25
N ASN A 282 1.86 -15.66 -27.68
CA ASN A 282 0.59 -15.45 -28.38
C ASN A 282 -0.56 -15.11 -27.42
N LYS A 283 -0.41 -15.39 -26.13
CA LYS A 283 -1.45 -15.25 -25.10
C LYS A 283 -0.79 -15.00 -23.73
N PRO A 284 -1.36 -14.14 -22.86
CA PRO A 284 -0.93 -14.02 -21.47
C PRO A 284 -0.88 -15.40 -20.79
N GLY A 285 0.25 -15.74 -20.20
CA GLY A 285 0.49 -17.03 -19.55
C GLY A 285 1.10 -18.13 -20.42
N ILE A 286 1.34 -17.90 -21.73
CA ILE A 286 1.94 -18.89 -22.64
C ILE A 286 3.15 -18.29 -23.38
N GLY A 287 4.37 -18.69 -23.00
CA GLY A 287 5.61 -18.23 -23.64
C GLY A 287 5.83 -16.72 -23.50
N SER A 288 5.29 -16.14 -22.43
CA SER A 288 5.12 -14.70 -22.21
C SER A 288 6.03 -14.14 -21.11
N GLY A 289 6.74 -15.02 -20.39
CA GLY A 289 7.58 -14.65 -19.25
C GLY A 289 6.78 -14.41 -17.97
N PHE A 290 5.61 -15.03 -17.83
CA PHE A 290 4.82 -15.16 -16.60
C PHE A 290 3.88 -16.34 -16.86
N ASP A 291 4.47 -17.52 -17.01
CA ASP A 291 3.81 -18.64 -17.68
C ASP A 291 3.08 -19.51 -16.68
N VAL A 292 1.94 -20.08 -17.09
CA VAL A 292 1.00 -20.80 -16.22
C VAL A 292 0.59 -22.10 -16.89
N ASP A 293 0.41 -23.16 -16.10
CA ASP A 293 -0.06 -24.46 -16.58
C ASP A 293 -1.36 -24.34 -17.38
N GLU A 294 -1.45 -25.05 -18.50
CA GLU A 294 -2.60 -25.01 -19.42
C GLU A 294 -3.93 -25.38 -18.71
N ALA A 295 -3.88 -26.30 -17.76
CA ALA A 295 -5.02 -26.71 -16.95
C ALA A 295 -5.53 -25.64 -15.97
N ASP A 296 -4.69 -24.67 -15.62
CA ASP A 296 -5.04 -23.48 -14.83
C ASP A 296 -5.50 -22.34 -15.73
N LEU A 297 -4.80 -22.07 -16.85
CA LEU A 297 -5.23 -21.11 -17.86
C LEU A 297 -6.66 -21.38 -18.35
N HIS A 298 -6.96 -22.63 -18.70
CA HIS A 298 -8.31 -23.03 -19.08
C HIS A 298 -9.34 -22.69 -18.01
N ARG A 299 -9.04 -22.89 -16.72
CA ARG A 299 -9.95 -22.54 -15.61
C ARG A 299 -10.03 -21.04 -15.34
N MET A 300 -8.96 -20.29 -15.56
CA MET A 300 -8.94 -18.83 -15.46
C MET A 300 -9.85 -18.21 -16.52
N GLU A 301 -9.82 -18.73 -17.75
CA GLU A 301 -10.72 -18.33 -18.84
C GLU A 301 -12.19 -18.67 -18.59
N HIS A 302 -12.47 -19.71 -17.83
CA HIS A 302 -13.84 -20.07 -17.44
C HIS A 302 -14.42 -19.18 -16.32
N CYS A 303 -13.61 -18.31 -15.69
CA CYS A 303 -14.11 -17.34 -14.71
C CYS A 303 -14.82 -16.17 -15.41
N ARG A 304 -16.16 -16.15 -15.42
CA ARG A 304 -16.98 -15.16 -16.14
C ARG A 304 -17.61 -14.05 -15.28
N GLY A 305 -17.46 -14.12 -13.97
CA GLY A 305 -18.15 -13.26 -13.01
C GLY A 305 -17.18 -12.38 -12.23
N VAL A 306 -16.95 -12.77 -10.98
CA VAL A 306 -16.03 -12.10 -10.05
C VAL A 306 -14.81 -12.98 -9.84
N VAL A 307 -13.61 -12.41 -9.98
CA VAL A 307 -12.36 -13.03 -9.52
C VAL A 307 -11.85 -12.33 -8.26
N VAL A 308 -11.54 -13.09 -7.23
CA VAL A 308 -10.72 -12.63 -6.10
C VAL A 308 -9.33 -13.20 -6.29
N ALA A 309 -8.32 -12.34 -6.33
CA ALA A 309 -6.96 -12.74 -6.61
C ALA A 309 -5.97 -12.20 -5.58
N SER A 310 -4.98 -13.02 -5.25
CA SER A 310 -3.83 -12.67 -4.42
C SER A 310 -2.56 -13.31 -4.99
N ALA A 311 -1.39 -12.92 -4.47
CA ALA A 311 -0.14 -13.58 -4.82
C ALA A 311 0.86 -13.59 -3.66
N ILE A 312 1.68 -14.64 -3.62
CA ILE A 312 2.82 -14.79 -2.71
C ILE A 312 4.01 -15.26 -3.56
N PHE A 313 4.99 -14.37 -3.73
CA PHE A 313 6.24 -14.65 -4.43
C PHE A 313 7.42 -14.51 -3.48
N GLY A 314 8.49 -15.28 -3.70
CA GLY A 314 9.67 -15.33 -2.85
C GLY A 314 9.41 -15.84 -1.44
N ASN A 315 8.29 -16.57 -1.21
CA ASN A 315 7.87 -17.11 0.08
C ASN A 315 7.77 -16.02 1.18
N TYR A 316 7.40 -14.79 0.79
CA TYR A 316 7.49 -13.58 1.61
C TYR A 316 6.38 -13.49 2.68
N ASP A 317 5.21 -14.04 2.37
CA ASP A 317 4.00 -14.00 3.19
C ASP A 317 3.49 -15.41 3.49
N VAL A 318 2.66 -15.52 4.52
CA VAL A 318 1.92 -16.76 4.84
C VAL A 318 0.53 -16.65 4.21
N LEU A 319 0.08 -17.70 3.53
CA LEU A 319 -1.24 -17.76 2.92
C LEU A 319 -2.35 -17.53 3.97
N GLN A 320 -3.20 -16.53 3.73
CA GLN A 320 -4.38 -16.24 4.56
C GLN A 320 -5.64 -16.83 3.91
N GLN A 321 -6.53 -17.41 4.71
CA GLN A 321 -7.81 -17.95 4.22
C GLN A 321 -8.92 -16.91 4.37
N PRO A 322 -9.70 -16.61 3.31
CA PRO A 322 -10.91 -15.82 3.42
C PRO A 322 -11.88 -16.36 4.48
N LYS A 323 -12.52 -15.44 5.20
CA LYS A 323 -13.56 -15.70 6.20
C LYS A 323 -14.86 -15.02 5.81
N ASN A 324 -15.97 -15.52 6.33
CA ASN A 324 -17.32 -15.00 6.10
C ASN A 324 -17.73 -14.95 4.62
N ILE A 325 -17.22 -15.87 3.81
CA ILE A 325 -17.66 -16.07 2.43
C ILE A 325 -18.99 -16.84 2.46
N SER A 326 -19.99 -16.36 1.73
CA SER A 326 -21.27 -17.06 1.65
C SER A 326 -21.17 -18.31 0.75
N GLU A 327 -21.93 -19.37 1.05
CA GLU A 327 -21.97 -20.61 0.26
C GLU A 327 -22.25 -20.36 -1.24
N LEU A 328 -22.98 -19.29 -1.54
CA LEU A 328 -23.25 -18.87 -2.91
C LEU A 328 -22.00 -18.27 -3.57
N SER A 329 -21.27 -17.40 -2.88
CA SER A 329 -19.98 -16.86 -3.32
C SER A 329 -18.91 -17.94 -3.48
N GLU A 330 -18.87 -18.96 -2.63
CA GLU A 330 -17.95 -20.10 -2.80
C GLU A 330 -18.17 -20.86 -4.12
N LYS A 331 -19.39 -20.78 -4.69
CA LYS A 331 -19.77 -21.40 -5.95
C LYS A 331 -19.64 -20.46 -7.16
N THR A 332 -19.85 -19.15 -7.00
CA THR A 332 -19.91 -18.20 -8.13
C THR A 332 -18.69 -17.27 -8.25
N VAL A 333 -17.88 -17.13 -7.21
CA VAL A 333 -16.67 -16.29 -7.20
C VAL A 333 -15.44 -17.17 -7.34
N CYS A 334 -14.53 -16.79 -8.23
CA CYS A 334 -13.31 -17.55 -8.47
C CYS A 334 -12.18 -17.03 -7.58
N PHE A 335 -11.67 -17.85 -6.66
CA PHE A 335 -10.57 -17.49 -5.76
C PHE A 335 -9.24 -18.05 -6.25
N TYR A 336 -8.30 -17.17 -6.56
CA TYR A 336 -6.99 -17.51 -7.14
C TYR A 336 -5.81 -16.96 -6.32
N MET A 337 -4.82 -17.81 -6.05
CA MET A 337 -3.57 -17.47 -5.38
C MET A 337 -2.39 -17.78 -6.31
N PHE A 338 -1.73 -16.75 -6.83
CA PHE A 338 -0.55 -16.90 -7.67
C PHE A 338 0.70 -17.09 -6.81
N VAL A 339 1.50 -18.11 -7.11
CA VAL A 339 2.73 -18.43 -6.38
C VAL A 339 3.89 -18.72 -7.33
N ASP A 340 5.13 -18.51 -6.87
CA ASP A 340 6.30 -19.02 -7.57
C ASP A 340 6.67 -20.41 -7.08
N GLU A 341 7.51 -21.10 -7.84
CA GLU A 341 8.02 -22.45 -7.52
C GLU A 341 8.63 -22.53 -6.11
N VAL A 342 9.29 -21.45 -5.64
CA VAL A 342 9.88 -21.34 -4.30
C VAL A 342 8.80 -21.33 -3.20
N THR A 343 7.71 -20.60 -3.41
CA THR A 343 6.57 -20.56 -2.49
C THR A 343 5.77 -21.86 -2.56
N GLU A 344 5.57 -22.41 -3.76
CA GLU A 344 4.85 -23.66 -3.97
C GLU A 344 5.55 -24.84 -3.28
N ALA A 345 6.86 -24.98 -3.43
CA ALA A 345 7.66 -26.00 -2.73
C ALA A 345 7.55 -25.86 -1.19
N TYR A 346 7.44 -24.65 -0.66
CA TYR A 346 7.18 -24.44 0.77
C TYR A 346 5.74 -24.81 1.17
N MET A 347 4.76 -24.47 0.33
CA MET A 347 3.35 -24.80 0.55
C MET A 347 3.12 -26.32 0.54
N ARG A 348 3.70 -27.07 -0.41
CA ARG A 348 3.59 -28.54 -0.45
C ARG A 348 4.07 -29.24 0.83
N ASN A 349 5.00 -28.61 1.56
CA ASN A 349 5.54 -29.12 2.83
C ASN A 349 4.75 -28.68 4.08
N THR A 350 3.87 -27.68 3.99
CA THR A 350 3.26 -27.02 5.16
C THR A 350 1.75 -26.84 5.09
N THR A 351 1.17 -26.91 3.89
CA THR A 351 -0.23 -26.66 3.59
C THR A 351 -0.80 -27.87 2.88
N THR A 352 -1.89 -28.45 3.39
CA THR A 352 -2.58 -29.55 2.71
C THR A 352 -3.28 -29.01 1.46
N LEU A 353 -2.70 -29.28 0.29
CA LEU A 353 -3.34 -29.06 -1.00
C LEU A 353 -4.30 -30.22 -1.29
N ASN A 354 -5.51 -29.92 -1.78
CA ASN A 354 -6.44 -30.95 -2.23
C ASN A 354 -6.10 -31.45 -3.65
N SER A 355 -6.82 -32.47 -4.14
CA SER A 355 -6.63 -33.06 -5.47
C SER A 355 -6.76 -32.07 -6.64
N ASP A 356 -7.47 -30.96 -6.44
CA ASP A 356 -7.67 -29.90 -7.44
C ASP A 356 -6.62 -28.78 -7.35
N ASN A 357 -5.51 -28.97 -6.60
CA ASN A 357 -4.52 -27.93 -6.30
C ASN A 357 -5.10 -26.71 -5.56
N ARG A 358 -6.07 -26.92 -4.65
CA ARG A 358 -6.60 -25.86 -3.78
C ARG A 358 -5.99 -25.90 -2.39
N ALA A 359 -5.71 -24.71 -1.85
CA ALA A 359 -5.43 -24.47 -0.44
C ALA A 359 -6.67 -23.80 0.18
N GLY A 360 -7.54 -24.58 0.82
CA GLY A 360 -8.86 -24.09 1.26
C GLY A 360 -9.71 -23.65 0.07
N ILE A 361 -10.21 -22.41 0.09
CA ILE A 361 -11.00 -21.86 -1.02
C ILE A 361 -10.14 -21.48 -2.24
N TRP A 362 -8.88 -21.09 -2.01
CA TRP A 362 -7.97 -20.65 -3.07
C TRP A 362 -7.58 -21.80 -4.00
N ARG A 363 -7.77 -21.61 -5.31
CA ARG A 363 -6.99 -22.33 -6.32
C ARG A 363 -5.57 -21.77 -6.33
N VAL A 364 -4.58 -22.62 -6.09
CA VAL A 364 -3.16 -22.25 -6.21
C VAL A 364 -2.77 -22.36 -7.67
N VAL A 365 -2.16 -21.31 -8.21
CA VAL A 365 -1.64 -21.25 -9.58
C VAL A 365 -0.14 -20.99 -9.50
N VAL A 366 0.64 -21.93 -10.01
CA VAL A 366 2.10 -21.81 -10.06
C VAL A 366 2.47 -20.99 -11.29
N VAL A 367 3.41 -20.07 -11.11
CA VAL A 367 3.90 -19.19 -12.17
C VAL A 367 5.36 -19.50 -12.45
N HIS A 368 5.63 -19.82 -13.71
CA HIS A 368 6.93 -20.19 -14.26
C HIS A 368 7.52 -19.03 -15.07
N ASN A 369 8.82 -19.12 -15.39
CA ASN A 369 9.53 -18.20 -16.28
C ASN A 369 9.39 -16.70 -15.89
N LEU A 370 9.39 -16.39 -14.59
CA LEU A 370 9.11 -15.05 -14.08
C LEU A 370 10.02 -13.96 -14.72
N PRO A 371 9.48 -12.77 -15.04
CA PRO A 371 10.19 -11.82 -15.90
C PRO A 371 11.17 -10.93 -15.13
N TYR A 372 11.09 -10.91 -13.80
CA TYR A 372 11.94 -10.09 -12.95
C TYR A 372 12.55 -10.91 -11.82
N ALA A 373 13.79 -10.59 -11.44
CA ALA A 373 14.43 -11.13 -10.24
C ALA A 373 13.81 -10.57 -8.93
N ASP A 374 13.13 -9.41 -8.98
CA ASP A 374 12.41 -8.84 -7.83
C ASP A 374 11.01 -9.48 -7.70
N ALA A 375 10.85 -10.39 -6.74
CA ALA A 375 9.57 -11.00 -6.39
C ALA A 375 8.46 -9.95 -6.10
N ARG A 376 8.81 -8.77 -5.57
CA ARG A 376 7.86 -7.67 -5.35
C ARG A 376 7.37 -7.06 -6.65
N ARG A 377 8.21 -7.03 -7.70
CA ARG A 377 7.87 -6.58 -9.05
C ARG A 377 7.02 -7.64 -9.77
N ASN A 378 7.36 -8.93 -9.63
CA ASN A 378 6.51 -10.04 -10.10
C ASN A 378 5.09 -9.94 -9.50
N GLY A 379 4.99 -9.62 -8.20
CA GLY A 379 3.72 -9.35 -7.51
C GLY A 379 2.88 -8.20 -8.06
N LYS A 380 3.41 -7.38 -8.98
CA LYS A 380 2.65 -6.30 -9.65
C LYS A 380 1.89 -6.79 -10.88
N ILE A 381 2.29 -7.92 -11.47
CA ILE A 381 1.64 -8.51 -12.64
C ILE A 381 0.21 -8.97 -12.29
N PRO A 382 -0.02 -9.94 -11.38
CA PRO A 382 -1.38 -10.34 -11.02
C PRO A 382 -2.11 -9.27 -10.19
N LYS A 383 -1.44 -8.19 -9.76
CA LYS A 383 -2.08 -7.06 -9.09
C LYS A 383 -2.76 -6.08 -10.04
N LEU A 384 -2.06 -5.70 -11.11
CA LEU A 384 -2.53 -4.66 -12.05
C LEU A 384 -3.12 -5.28 -13.32
N LEU A 385 -2.65 -6.46 -13.72
CA LEU A 385 -2.97 -7.09 -15.00
C LEU A 385 -3.96 -8.26 -14.90
N LEU A 386 -4.80 -8.32 -13.85
CA LEU A 386 -5.87 -9.35 -13.75
C LEU A 386 -6.77 -9.38 -14.99
N HIS A 387 -6.98 -8.24 -15.63
CA HIS A 387 -7.79 -8.13 -16.85
C HIS A 387 -7.10 -8.71 -18.10
N ARG A 388 -5.77 -8.93 -18.08
CA ARG A 388 -5.04 -9.72 -19.09
C ARG A 388 -5.07 -11.21 -18.79
N LEU A 389 -5.10 -11.59 -17.51
CA LEU A 389 -5.09 -12.99 -17.04
C LEU A 389 -6.48 -13.64 -16.99
N PHE A 390 -7.53 -12.86 -16.72
CA PHE A 390 -8.92 -13.29 -16.60
C PHE A 390 -9.77 -12.54 -17.62
N THR A 391 -9.55 -12.79 -18.91
CA THR A 391 -10.15 -12.05 -20.03
C THR A 391 -11.68 -12.05 -20.06
N ASN A 392 -12.31 -13.07 -19.45
CA ASN A 392 -13.77 -13.20 -19.38
C ASN A 392 -14.36 -12.73 -18.04
N ALA A 393 -13.53 -12.39 -17.04
CA ALA A 393 -14.04 -11.93 -15.75
C ALA A 393 -14.51 -10.47 -15.85
N ARG A 394 -15.66 -10.17 -15.25
CA ARG A 394 -16.22 -8.82 -15.29
C ARG A 394 -15.73 -7.94 -14.13
N TYR A 395 -15.50 -8.53 -12.97
CA TYR A 395 -15.02 -7.81 -11.79
C TYR A 395 -13.82 -8.52 -11.17
N SER A 396 -12.89 -7.76 -10.62
CA SER A 396 -11.80 -8.28 -9.80
C SER A 396 -11.66 -7.57 -8.46
N VAL A 397 -11.40 -8.35 -7.42
CA VAL A 397 -10.89 -7.87 -6.13
C VAL A 397 -9.48 -8.40 -5.94
N TRP A 398 -8.48 -7.52 -6.06
CA TRP A 398 -7.10 -7.83 -5.68
C TRP A 398 -6.91 -7.68 -4.17
N ILE A 399 -6.18 -8.62 -3.57
CA ILE A 399 -5.82 -8.63 -2.15
C ILE A 399 -4.33 -8.98 -2.01
N ASP A 400 -3.56 -8.11 -1.35
CA ASP A 400 -2.12 -8.31 -1.04
C ASP A 400 -1.93 -9.53 -0.12
N GLY A 401 -0.96 -10.41 -0.38
CA GLY A 401 -0.84 -11.74 0.27
C GLY A 401 -0.75 -11.75 1.81
N LYS A 402 -0.35 -10.63 2.42
CA LYS A 402 -0.37 -10.41 3.89
C LYS A 402 -1.76 -10.16 4.48
N LEU A 403 -2.82 -10.08 3.67
CA LEU A 403 -4.16 -9.70 4.11
C LEU A 403 -5.12 -10.89 4.10
N GLU A 404 -5.92 -10.98 5.16
CA GLU A 404 -7.06 -11.88 5.26
C GLU A 404 -8.34 -11.14 4.84
N LEU A 405 -9.10 -11.70 3.89
CA LEU A 405 -10.43 -11.22 3.51
C LEU A 405 -11.45 -11.66 4.56
N VAL A 406 -12.28 -10.75 5.07
CA VAL A 406 -13.25 -11.05 6.15
C VAL A 406 -14.69 -10.62 5.86
N VAL A 407 -14.99 -10.17 4.64
CA VAL A 407 -16.33 -9.81 4.15
C VAL A 407 -16.51 -10.38 2.74
N ASP A 408 -17.73 -10.75 2.39
CA ASP A 408 -18.07 -11.39 1.12
C ASP A 408 -17.76 -10.47 -0.09
N PRO A 409 -17.17 -11.00 -1.19
CA PRO A 409 -16.81 -10.21 -2.37
C PRO A 409 -17.97 -9.43 -3.00
N TYR A 410 -19.20 -9.96 -2.99
CA TYR A 410 -20.35 -9.22 -3.52
C TYR A 410 -20.73 -8.03 -2.64
N GLN A 411 -20.63 -8.15 -1.33
CA GLN A 411 -20.84 -7.03 -0.40
C GLN A 411 -19.81 -5.92 -0.62
N ILE A 412 -18.55 -6.29 -0.92
CA ILE A 412 -17.49 -5.34 -1.26
C ILE A 412 -17.77 -4.64 -2.59
N LEU A 413 -18.12 -5.39 -3.65
CA LEU A 413 -18.46 -4.83 -4.96
C LEU A 413 -19.67 -3.91 -4.89
N GLU A 414 -20.74 -4.32 -4.19
CA GLU A 414 -21.93 -3.52 -3.97
C GLU A 414 -21.57 -2.22 -3.24
N ARG A 415 -20.85 -2.29 -2.10
CA ARG A 415 -20.55 -1.12 -1.28
C ARG A 415 -19.58 -0.11 -1.91
N PHE A 416 -18.60 -0.56 -2.68
CA PHE A 416 -17.50 0.30 -3.17
C PHE A 416 -17.56 0.59 -4.68
N LEU A 417 -18.21 -0.25 -5.50
CA LEU A 417 -18.47 0.03 -6.91
C LEU A 417 -19.94 0.43 -7.13
N TRP A 418 -20.87 -0.53 -6.99
CA TRP A 418 -22.22 -0.39 -7.53
C TRP A 418 -23.07 0.67 -6.81
N ARG A 419 -23.01 0.75 -5.48
CA ARG A 419 -23.70 1.80 -4.70
C ARG A 419 -23.10 3.19 -4.92
N LYS A 420 -21.84 3.27 -5.36
CA LYS A 420 -21.12 4.53 -5.63
C LYS A 420 -21.08 4.89 -7.12
N ASN A 421 -21.69 4.09 -8.00
CA ASN A 421 -21.59 4.22 -9.45
C ASN A 421 -20.13 4.37 -9.95
N ALA A 422 -19.21 3.63 -9.32
CA ALA A 422 -17.79 3.67 -9.60
C ALA A 422 -17.34 2.38 -10.31
N THR A 423 -16.38 2.50 -11.23
CA THR A 423 -15.83 1.35 -11.99
C THR A 423 -14.47 0.89 -11.48
N PHE A 424 -13.81 1.72 -10.67
CA PHE A 424 -12.55 1.41 -10.00
C PHE A 424 -12.56 2.05 -8.62
N ALA A 425 -12.22 1.30 -7.57
CA ALA A 425 -12.15 1.78 -6.20
C ALA A 425 -10.89 1.28 -5.49
N ILE A 426 -10.28 2.19 -4.72
CA ILE A 426 -9.02 1.96 -3.98
C ILE A 426 -9.03 2.83 -2.73
N SER A 427 -8.45 2.36 -1.63
CA SER A 427 -8.32 3.17 -0.43
C SER A 427 -7.17 4.17 -0.55
N ARG A 428 -7.33 5.37 -0.01
CA ARG A 428 -6.19 6.29 0.24
C ARG A 428 -5.27 5.73 1.31
N HIS A 429 -3.99 6.05 1.24
CA HIS A 429 -3.01 5.63 2.24
C HIS A 429 -3.20 6.35 3.59
N TYR A 430 -3.02 5.63 4.70
CA TYR A 430 -3.54 6.00 6.02
C TYR A 430 -2.83 7.14 6.75
N LYS A 431 -1.74 7.68 6.20
CA LYS A 431 -0.89 8.69 6.86
C LYS A 431 -0.25 9.68 5.90
N ARG A 432 0.27 9.18 4.78
CA ARG A 432 0.92 9.97 3.73
C ARG A 432 -0.07 10.08 2.58
N PHE A 433 -0.47 11.29 2.22
CA PHE A 433 -1.41 11.58 1.13
C PHE A 433 -0.73 12.22 -0.08
N ASP A 434 0.52 12.62 0.09
CA ASP A 434 1.35 13.31 -0.89
C ASP A 434 2.44 12.37 -1.41
N VAL A 435 2.60 12.33 -2.73
CA VAL A 435 3.52 11.44 -3.45
C VAL A 435 5.00 11.71 -3.17
N PHE A 436 5.38 12.96 -2.94
CA PHE A 436 6.75 13.33 -2.56
C PHE A 436 7.05 12.87 -1.13
N VAL A 437 6.08 13.00 -0.22
CA VAL A 437 6.19 12.47 1.15
C VAL A 437 6.25 10.93 1.15
N GLU A 438 5.56 10.26 0.22
CA GLU A 438 5.68 8.81 0.02
C GLU A 438 7.07 8.41 -0.49
N ALA A 439 7.64 9.16 -1.44
CA ALA A 439 8.97 8.92 -1.97
C ALA A 439 10.06 9.06 -0.88
N GLU A 440 10.05 10.13 -0.10
CA GLU A 440 10.95 10.30 1.05
C GLU A 440 10.79 9.17 2.08
N ALA A 441 9.56 8.72 2.34
CA ALA A 441 9.31 7.61 3.25
C ALA A 441 9.85 6.27 2.72
N ASN A 442 9.81 6.03 1.39
CA ASN A 442 10.42 4.83 0.80
C ASN A 442 11.95 4.88 0.85
N LYS A 443 12.56 6.04 0.58
CA LYS A 443 14.01 6.26 0.74
C LYS A 443 14.47 6.03 2.19
N ALA A 444 13.81 6.69 3.14
CA ALA A 444 14.12 6.57 4.57
C ALA A 444 13.94 5.14 5.12
N ALA A 445 13.03 4.36 4.54
CA ALA A 445 12.80 2.97 4.91
C ALA A 445 13.60 1.94 4.08
N GLY A 446 14.59 2.39 3.28
CA GLY A 446 15.48 1.53 2.48
C GLY A 446 14.72 0.64 1.49
N LYS A 447 13.60 1.13 0.95
CA LYS A 447 12.63 0.31 0.21
C LYS A 447 12.95 0.14 -1.28
N TYR A 448 13.77 1.03 -1.83
CA TYR A 448 14.36 0.91 -3.16
C TYR A 448 15.66 1.72 -3.15
N ASP A 449 16.47 1.64 -4.20
CA ASP A 449 17.58 2.57 -4.37
C ASP A 449 17.08 4.03 -4.39
N ASN A 450 17.71 4.90 -3.61
CA ASN A 450 17.33 6.30 -3.48
C ASN A 450 17.45 7.04 -4.82
N SER A 451 18.55 6.81 -5.58
CA SER A 451 18.77 7.51 -6.85
C SER A 451 17.71 7.17 -7.89
N SER A 452 17.17 5.95 -7.84
CA SER A 452 16.10 5.46 -8.71
C SER A 452 14.75 6.07 -8.34
N ILE A 453 14.45 6.26 -7.05
CA ILE A 453 13.27 7.00 -6.58
C ILE A 453 13.39 8.48 -6.98
N ASP A 454 14.55 9.10 -6.79
CA ASP A 454 14.79 10.50 -7.12
C ASP A 454 14.61 10.75 -8.62
N LYS A 455 15.15 9.87 -9.48
CA LYS A 455 14.93 9.92 -10.95
C LYS A 455 13.45 9.80 -11.33
N GLN A 456 12.70 8.89 -10.70
CA GLN A 456 11.27 8.72 -10.97
C GLN A 456 10.47 9.97 -10.58
N ILE A 457 10.73 10.51 -9.38
CA ILE A 457 10.07 11.73 -8.88
C ILE A 457 10.41 12.94 -9.73
N GLU A 458 11.68 13.13 -10.08
CA GLU A 458 12.11 14.26 -10.89
C GLU A 458 11.55 14.19 -12.32
N PHE A 459 11.46 12.99 -12.91
CA PHE A 459 10.75 12.78 -14.17
C PHE A 459 9.29 13.23 -14.07
N TYR A 460 8.56 12.84 -13.02
CA TYR A 460 7.16 13.27 -12.86
C TYR A 460 6.99 14.76 -12.57
N LYS A 461 7.88 15.40 -11.81
CA LYS A 461 7.86 16.87 -11.64
C LYS A 461 7.99 17.60 -12.97
N ASN A 462 8.91 17.15 -13.82
CA ASN A 462 9.11 17.70 -15.16
C ASN A 462 7.90 17.45 -16.09
N GLU A 463 7.05 16.47 -15.78
CA GLU A 463 5.74 16.28 -16.41
C GLU A 463 4.58 17.07 -15.76
N GLY A 464 4.86 17.92 -14.75
CA GLY A 464 3.88 18.75 -14.07
C GLY A 464 3.23 18.15 -12.82
N LEU A 465 3.77 17.06 -12.25
CA LEU A 465 3.29 16.52 -10.98
C LEU A 465 3.53 17.53 -9.84
N THR A 466 2.45 17.95 -9.19
CA THR A 466 2.45 18.89 -8.06
C THR A 466 2.04 18.23 -6.75
N HIS A 467 2.44 18.83 -5.63
CA HIS A 467 2.09 18.41 -4.27
C HIS A 467 0.58 18.18 -4.11
N TYR A 468 0.22 17.28 -3.20
CA TYR A 468 -1.19 17.04 -2.89
C TYR A 468 -1.80 18.27 -2.21
N SER A 469 -2.98 18.68 -2.66
CA SER A 469 -3.77 19.76 -2.06
C SER A 469 -5.26 19.52 -2.29
N GLU A 470 -6.11 20.23 -1.53
CA GLU A 470 -7.58 20.11 -1.64
C GLU A 470 -8.12 20.54 -3.02
N ALA A 471 -7.32 21.22 -3.85
CA ALA A 471 -7.64 21.48 -5.25
C ALA A 471 -7.79 20.21 -6.10
N LYS A 472 -7.31 19.05 -5.63
CA LYS A 472 -7.47 17.74 -6.30
C LYS A 472 -8.79 17.02 -5.91
N LEU A 473 -9.64 17.62 -5.10
CA LEU A 473 -10.96 17.05 -4.75
C LEU A 473 -11.81 16.77 -6.02
N PRO A 474 -12.59 15.67 -6.06
CA PRO A 474 -12.93 14.77 -4.95
C PRO A 474 -11.86 13.72 -4.62
N ILE A 475 -10.71 13.69 -5.29
CA ILE A 475 -9.63 12.75 -4.96
C ILE A 475 -8.91 13.22 -3.70
N THR A 476 -9.02 12.44 -2.63
CA THR A 476 -8.55 12.80 -1.28
C THR A 476 -7.10 12.41 -0.96
N SER A 477 -6.33 11.96 -1.96
CA SER A 477 -4.92 11.56 -1.83
C SER A 477 -4.24 11.29 -3.18
N ASP A 478 -2.96 11.63 -3.31
CA ASP A 478 -2.07 11.14 -4.39
C ASP A 478 -1.55 9.72 -4.15
N VAL A 479 -1.59 9.26 -2.91
CA VAL A 479 -1.00 7.99 -2.47
C VAL A 479 -2.11 6.99 -2.14
N PRO A 480 -2.24 5.87 -2.89
CA PRO A 480 -3.17 4.80 -2.56
C PRO A 480 -2.56 3.85 -1.52
N GLU A 481 -3.39 3.28 -0.65
CA GLU A 481 -3.08 2.02 0.03
C GLU A 481 -3.50 0.89 -0.91
N GLY A 482 -2.65 0.61 -1.90
CA GLY A 482 -2.96 -0.34 -2.96
C GLY A 482 -2.95 -1.81 -2.53
N CYS A 483 -2.95 -2.15 -1.24
CA CYS A 483 -3.04 -3.56 -0.81
C CYS A 483 -4.42 -4.19 -1.07
N VAL A 484 -5.41 -3.38 -1.45
CA VAL A 484 -6.65 -3.84 -2.09
C VAL A 484 -6.89 -3.03 -3.36
N ILE A 485 -7.39 -3.65 -4.43
CA ILE A 485 -7.95 -2.95 -5.60
C ILE A 485 -9.29 -3.60 -5.96
N ILE A 486 -10.35 -2.80 -6.13
CA ILE A 486 -11.69 -3.26 -6.51
C ILE A 486 -11.99 -2.65 -7.89
N LYS A 487 -12.29 -3.48 -8.89
CA LYS A 487 -12.33 -3.03 -10.30
C LYS A 487 -13.37 -3.78 -11.13
N GLU A 488 -14.14 -3.07 -11.94
CA GLU A 488 -14.85 -3.62 -13.12
C GLU A 488 -13.90 -3.62 -14.32
N HIS A 489 -13.92 -4.65 -15.15
CA HIS A 489 -13.02 -4.79 -16.31
C HIS A 489 -13.64 -4.15 -17.55
N ILE A 490 -13.57 -2.82 -17.61
CA ILE A 490 -13.97 -2.01 -18.77
C ILE A 490 -12.76 -1.30 -19.40
N PRO A 491 -12.81 -0.92 -20.71
CA PRO A 491 -11.65 -0.38 -21.42
C PRO A 491 -10.88 0.72 -20.69
N ILE A 492 -11.53 1.76 -20.16
CA ILE A 492 -10.85 2.85 -19.44
C ILE A 492 -10.08 2.37 -18.20
N THR A 493 -10.67 1.44 -17.43
CA THR A 493 -10.04 0.89 -16.22
C THR A 493 -8.93 -0.11 -16.54
N ASN A 494 -9.02 -0.79 -17.69
CA ASN A 494 -7.99 -1.66 -18.21
C ASN A 494 -6.79 -0.81 -18.64
N LEU A 495 -7.01 0.23 -19.46
CA LEU A 495 -6.00 1.22 -19.83
C LEU A 495 -5.33 1.82 -18.60
N PHE A 496 -6.09 2.32 -17.62
CA PHE A 496 -5.54 2.86 -16.37
C PHE A 496 -4.58 1.88 -15.68
N THR A 497 -4.96 0.61 -15.51
CA THR A 497 -4.08 -0.39 -14.90
C THR A 497 -2.90 -0.81 -15.79
N CYS A 498 -3.03 -0.79 -17.11
CA CYS A 498 -1.93 -0.99 -18.05
C CYS A 498 -0.87 0.11 -17.91
N LEU A 499 -1.30 1.38 -17.97
CA LEU A 499 -0.40 2.52 -17.87
C LEU A 499 0.25 2.57 -16.47
N TRP A 500 -0.49 2.26 -15.40
CA TRP A 500 0.07 2.16 -14.06
C TRP A 500 1.11 1.05 -13.93
N PHE A 501 0.88 -0.11 -14.56
CA PHE A 501 1.89 -1.18 -14.64
C PHE A 501 3.13 -0.75 -15.45
N ASN A 502 2.95 -0.06 -16.58
CA ASN A 502 4.06 0.41 -17.41
C ASN A 502 4.97 1.40 -16.66
N GLU A 503 4.41 2.26 -15.80
CA GLU A 503 5.20 3.14 -14.92
C GLU A 503 6.01 2.35 -13.88
N VAL A 504 5.38 1.31 -13.28
CA VAL A 504 6.03 0.41 -12.31
C VAL A 504 7.16 -0.40 -12.94
N ASP A 505 6.99 -0.82 -14.19
CA ASP A 505 8.00 -1.54 -14.96
C ASP A 505 9.16 -0.62 -15.38
N ARG A 506 8.84 0.57 -15.91
CA ARG A 506 9.84 1.58 -16.33
C ARG A 506 10.73 2.05 -15.18
N PHE A 507 10.15 2.28 -14.01
CA PHE A 507 10.83 2.88 -12.87
C PHE A 507 11.03 1.86 -11.73
N THR A 508 10.31 2.02 -10.62
CA THR A 508 10.50 1.25 -9.39
C THR A 508 9.28 0.37 -9.09
N SER A 509 9.47 -0.72 -8.34
CA SER A 509 8.36 -1.59 -7.86
C SER A 509 7.47 -0.95 -6.77
N ARG A 510 7.47 0.40 -6.72
CA ARG A 510 6.72 1.28 -5.80
C ARG A 510 5.56 1.93 -6.54
N ASP A 511 4.56 1.10 -6.83
CA ASP A 511 3.26 1.45 -7.40
C ASP A 511 2.56 2.65 -6.74
N GLN A 512 2.80 2.91 -5.45
CA GLN A 512 2.26 4.09 -4.76
C GLN A 512 2.83 5.42 -5.28
N ILE A 513 4.02 5.42 -5.90
CA ILE A 513 4.68 6.63 -6.43
C ILE A 513 4.17 6.97 -7.84
N SER A 514 3.82 5.97 -8.65
CA SER A 514 3.35 6.18 -10.03
C SER A 514 1.84 6.42 -10.18
N PHE A 515 1.05 6.09 -9.15
CA PHE A 515 -0.42 6.14 -9.21
C PHE A 515 -0.97 7.52 -9.59
N SER A 516 -0.53 8.59 -8.93
CA SER A 516 -1.04 9.95 -9.17
C SER A 516 -0.74 10.43 -10.58
N THR A 517 0.47 10.20 -11.10
CA THR A 517 0.84 10.56 -12.48
C THR A 517 -0.09 9.96 -13.51
N VAL A 518 -0.37 8.66 -13.42
CA VAL A 518 -1.26 7.98 -14.39
C VAL A 518 -2.71 8.44 -14.22
N ARG A 519 -3.17 8.56 -12.97
CA ARG A 519 -4.51 9.05 -12.63
C ARG A 519 -4.74 10.44 -13.21
N ASP A 520 -3.86 11.39 -12.91
CA ASP A 520 -4.05 12.80 -13.29
C ASP A 520 -4.00 12.98 -14.81
N LYS A 521 -3.10 12.26 -15.50
CA LYS A 521 -3.07 12.24 -16.96
C LYS A 521 -4.37 11.71 -17.57
N ILE A 522 -4.95 10.60 -17.08
CA ILE A 522 -6.23 10.10 -17.59
C ILE A 522 -7.39 11.04 -17.22
N MET A 523 -7.47 11.50 -15.97
CA MET A 523 -8.54 12.40 -15.50
C MET A 523 -8.53 13.76 -16.22
N SER A 524 -7.38 14.23 -16.72
CA SER A 524 -7.31 15.42 -17.57
C SER A 524 -7.89 15.24 -18.98
N LYS A 525 -8.14 14.00 -19.41
CA LYS A 525 -8.56 13.63 -20.78
C LYS A 525 -10.01 13.16 -20.87
N VAL A 526 -10.55 12.58 -19.80
CA VAL A 526 -11.91 12.05 -19.73
C VAL A 526 -12.58 12.40 -18.42
N ASN A 527 -13.91 12.56 -18.46
CA ASN A 527 -14.74 12.58 -17.25
C ASN A 527 -14.88 11.16 -16.67
N TRP A 528 -13.79 10.68 -16.08
CA TRP A 528 -13.69 9.44 -15.31
C TRP A 528 -12.94 9.75 -14.02
N SER A 529 -13.20 9.01 -12.95
CA SER A 529 -12.55 9.20 -11.66
C SER A 529 -12.43 7.89 -10.89
N VAL A 530 -11.46 7.84 -9.98
CA VAL A 530 -11.24 6.71 -9.08
C VAL A 530 -12.07 6.89 -7.80
N GLY A 531 -12.81 5.86 -7.42
CA GLY A 531 -13.49 5.76 -6.13
C GLY A 531 -12.50 5.64 -4.97
N MET A 532 -11.98 6.79 -4.51
CA MET A 532 -10.99 6.88 -3.44
C MET A 532 -11.67 6.83 -2.06
N PHE A 533 -11.68 5.66 -1.43
CA PHE A 533 -12.30 5.45 -0.11
C PHE A 533 -11.27 5.52 1.04
N LEU A 534 -11.72 5.50 2.31
CA LEU A 534 -10.86 5.66 3.48
C LEU A 534 -10.16 4.33 3.85
N ASP A 535 -8.90 4.40 4.31
CA ASP A 535 -8.20 3.21 4.84
C ASP A 535 -8.94 2.55 6.02
N CYS A 536 -9.70 3.31 6.80
CA CYS A 536 -10.54 2.77 7.86
C CYS A 536 -11.72 1.92 7.32
N GLU A 537 -12.27 2.25 6.15
CA GLU A 537 -13.27 1.41 5.48
C GLU A 537 -12.61 0.14 4.93
N ARG A 538 -11.38 0.24 4.38
CA ARG A 538 -10.59 -0.94 3.96
C ARG A 538 -10.43 -1.95 5.10
N ARG A 539 -10.06 -1.46 6.29
CA ARG A 539 -9.87 -2.29 7.51
C ARG A 539 -11.14 -2.94 8.05
N ASN A 540 -12.31 -2.62 7.52
CA ASN A 540 -13.54 -3.33 7.86
C ASN A 540 -13.59 -4.70 7.16
N PHE A 541 -13.15 -4.78 5.89
CA PHE A 541 -13.25 -6.00 5.09
C PHE A 541 -11.93 -6.76 4.87
N VAL A 542 -10.78 -6.21 5.27
CA VAL A 542 -9.51 -6.95 5.32
C VAL A 542 -8.76 -6.76 6.64
N VAL A 543 -8.24 -7.86 7.19
CA VAL A 543 -7.37 -7.88 8.37
C VAL A 543 -5.92 -8.05 7.92
N GLN A 544 -4.98 -7.31 8.52
CA GLN A 544 -3.56 -7.40 8.18
C GLN A 544 -2.84 -8.40 9.08
N ALA A 545 -2.33 -9.48 8.48
CA ALA A 545 -1.37 -10.37 9.11
C ALA A 545 0.05 -9.76 9.10
N TYR A 546 0.96 -10.38 9.85
CA TYR A 546 2.38 -10.04 9.80
C TYR A 546 3.06 -10.80 8.66
N HIS A 547 4.02 -10.14 8.00
CA HIS A 547 4.96 -10.79 7.08
C HIS A 547 5.69 -11.95 7.77
N LYS A 548 6.07 -12.96 6.98
CA LYS A 548 6.63 -14.22 7.49
C LYS A 548 7.92 -14.02 8.27
N ASP A 549 8.79 -13.13 7.80
CA ASP A 549 10.05 -12.77 8.46
C ASP A 549 9.84 -12.22 9.88
N LEU A 550 8.82 -11.40 10.09
CA LEU A 550 8.44 -10.86 11.40
C LEU A 550 7.79 -11.91 12.31
N LEU A 551 7.09 -12.89 11.75
CA LEU A 551 6.58 -14.03 12.51
C LEU A 551 7.73 -14.94 12.98
N ASP A 552 8.66 -15.28 12.08
CA ASP A 552 9.84 -16.09 12.38
C ASP A 552 10.74 -15.40 13.41
N GLN A 553 10.97 -14.08 13.30
CA GLN A 553 11.70 -13.29 14.29
C GLN A 553 11.02 -13.34 15.68
N LYS A 554 9.69 -13.19 15.73
CA LYS A 554 8.93 -13.31 16.99
C LYS A 554 9.07 -14.71 17.59
N MET A 555 8.89 -15.77 16.79
CA MET A 555 9.04 -17.15 17.26
C MET A 555 10.45 -17.43 17.80
N ARG A 556 11.50 -17.00 17.08
CA ARG A 556 12.90 -17.09 17.55
C ARG A 556 13.13 -16.31 18.85
N SER A 557 12.50 -15.15 19.02
CA SER A 557 12.62 -14.36 20.26
C SER A 557 11.94 -15.02 21.47
N ILE A 558 10.91 -15.86 21.24
CA ILE A 558 10.22 -16.64 22.28
C ILE A 558 11.00 -17.92 22.63
N GLN A 559 11.72 -18.49 21.67
CA GLN A 559 12.52 -19.71 21.83
C GLN A 559 13.92 -19.49 22.44
N LEU A 560 14.34 -18.23 22.63
CA LEU A 560 15.56 -17.95 23.40
C LEU A 560 15.34 -18.37 24.86
N PRO A 561 16.18 -19.24 25.45
CA PRO A 561 16.07 -19.58 26.85
C PRO A 561 16.21 -18.31 27.71
N PRO A 562 15.56 -18.23 28.88
CA PRO A 562 15.70 -17.08 29.75
C PRO A 562 17.17 -16.82 30.02
N VAL A 563 17.63 -15.61 29.72
CA VAL A 563 19.01 -15.19 30.02
C VAL A 563 19.23 -15.45 31.49
N ASN A 564 20.15 -16.37 31.79
CA ASN A 564 20.41 -16.81 33.15
C ASN A 564 21.14 -15.69 33.89
N THR A 565 20.37 -14.72 34.39
CA THR A 565 20.85 -13.60 35.20
C THR A 565 21.38 -14.18 36.49
N LYS A 566 22.70 -14.40 36.55
CA LYS A 566 23.40 -14.72 37.79
C LYS A 566 22.92 -13.74 38.87
N PRO A 567 22.50 -14.22 40.05
CA PRO A 567 22.15 -13.33 41.15
C PRO A 567 23.31 -12.36 41.42
N LEU A 568 23.00 -11.09 41.70
CA LEU A 568 24.00 -10.21 42.31
C LEU A 568 24.42 -10.82 43.65
N PRO A 569 25.70 -10.72 44.04
CA PRO A 569 26.15 -11.20 45.34
C PRO A 569 25.41 -10.45 46.47
N GLU A 570 24.85 -11.19 47.42
CA GLU A 570 24.20 -10.62 48.60
C GLU A 570 25.21 -9.83 49.45
N ILE A 571 24.85 -8.59 49.77
CA ILE A 571 25.60 -7.78 50.73
C ILE A 571 25.16 -8.21 52.13
N VAL A 572 25.96 -9.05 52.78
CA VAL A 572 25.72 -9.53 54.15
C VAL A 572 25.85 -8.36 55.14
N PRO A 573 24.81 -8.05 55.95
CA PRO A 573 24.92 -7.06 57.02
C PRO A 573 25.83 -7.57 58.15
N ARG A 574 26.82 -6.76 58.56
CA ARG A 574 27.65 -7.07 59.73
C ARG A 574 26.80 -7.10 61.00
N ALA A 575 26.90 -8.18 61.77
CA ALA A 575 26.25 -8.29 63.08
C ALA A 575 26.81 -7.27 64.08
N LEU A 576 25.90 -6.58 64.80
CA LEU A 576 26.26 -5.74 65.94
C LEU A 576 26.13 -6.55 67.25
N ILE A 577 27.20 -6.50 68.04
CA ILE A 577 27.36 -7.23 69.31
C ILE A 577 26.47 -6.60 70.39
N GLN A 578 25.75 -7.42 71.15
CA GLN A 578 24.95 -6.97 72.30
C GLN A 578 25.82 -6.81 73.55
N PHE A 579 25.56 -5.76 74.33
CA PHE A 579 26.03 -5.60 75.72
C PHE A 579 24.84 -5.31 76.66
N PRO A 580 24.94 -5.57 77.98
CA PRO A 580 23.78 -5.87 78.82
C PRO A 580 23.02 -4.67 79.44
N LEU A 581 21.80 -4.97 79.92
CA LEU A 581 20.83 -4.07 80.55
C LEU A 581 21.29 -3.36 81.84
N ARG A 582 20.82 -2.11 82.03
CA ARG A 582 20.65 -1.50 83.36
C ARG A 582 19.36 -0.64 83.44
N LYS A 583 18.68 -0.66 84.60
CA LYS A 583 17.38 0.00 84.87
C LYS A 583 17.53 1.46 85.35
N GLN A 584 16.47 2.27 85.14
CA GLN A 584 15.97 3.49 85.85
C GLN A 584 15.47 4.55 84.82
N THR A 585 14.45 5.41 84.99
CA THR A 585 13.33 5.54 85.97
C THR A 585 12.22 6.48 85.41
N LEU A 586 10.95 6.08 85.58
CA LEU A 586 9.71 6.85 85.90
C LEU A 586 9.47 8.35 85.52
N ARG A 587 8.19 8.62 85.19
CA ARG A 587 7.41 9.91 85.11
C ARG A 587 7.56 10.72 83.80
N LYS A 588 6.51 11.37 83.25
CA LYS A 588 5.06 11.46 83.58
C LYS A 588 4.28 11.84 82.29
N GLN A 589 3.05 11.32 82.10
CA GLN A 589 2.10 11.83 81.09
C GLN A 589 1.48 13.17 81.52
N PRO A 590 0.81 13.86 80.57
CA PRO A 590 -0.61 14.18 80.78
C PRO A 590 -1.53 13.56 79.70
N ARG A 591 -2.63 12.97 80.17
CA ARG A 591 -3.89 12.77 79.40
C ARG A 591 -4.56 14.16 79.26
N SER A 592 -5.49 14.47 78.35
CA SER A 592 -6.67 13.77 77.82
C SER A 592 -7.19 14.57 76.58
N SER A 593 -8.33 14.37 75.90
CA SER A 593 -9.57 13.61 76.14
C SER A 593 -10.36 13.36 74.83
N ARG A 594 -10.75 12.10 74.62
CA ARG A 594 -12.04 11.57 74.09
C ARG A 594 -12.96 12.36 73.11
N HIS A 595 -13.38 11.60 72.10
CA HIS A 595 -14.75 11.43 71.52
C HIS A 595 -15.43 12.57 70.71
N ARG A 596 -15.81 12.22 69.46
CA ARG A 596 -17.22 11.86 69.15
C ARG A 596 -17.37 11.04 67.86
N HIS A 597 -18.24 10.02 67.91
CA HIS A 597 -18.93 9.45 66.74
C HIS A 597 -20.19 10.29 66.46
N ILE A 598 -20.64 10.36 65.20
CA ILE A 598 -22.06 10.37 64.78
C ILE A 598 -22.13 9.99 63.29
N ARG A 599 -23.30 9.48 62.85
CA ARG A 599 -23.60 8.89 61.54
C ARG A 599 -24.52 9.82 60.70
N ALA A 600 -24.76 9.39 59.45
CA ALA A 600 -25.78 9.86 58.47
C ALA A 600 -25.38 11.06 57.58
N GLY A 601 -25.80 11.13 56.31
CA GLY A 601 -26.72 10.24 55.57
C GLY A 601 -26.55 10.25 54.04
N ASN A 602 -27.42 9.53 53.33
CA ASN A 602 -27.46 9.36 51.86
C ASN A 602 -28.23 10.50 51.14
N TYR A 603 -28.30 10.38 49.80
CA TYR A 603 -28.99 11.21 48.78
C TYR A 603 -28.17 12.45 48.35
N ILE A 604 -27.72 12.59 47.11
CA ILE A 604 -28.26 12.19 45.79
C ILE A 604 -27.16 11.58 44.91
#